data_AF-A0A0B8WAY9-F1
#
_entry.id   AF-A0A0B8WAY9-F1
#
_cell.length_a   1.000
_cell.length_b   1.000
_cell.length_c   1.000
_cell.angle_alpha   90.00
_cell.angle_beta   90.00
_cell.angle_gamma   90.00
#
_symmetry.space_group_name_H-M   'P 1'
#
loop_
_entity.id
_entity.type
_entity.pdbx_description
1 polymer ?
#
loop_
_entity_poly.entity_id
_entity_poly.type
_entity_poly.pdbx_seq_one_letter_code
_entity_poly.pdbx_strand_id
1 'polypeptide(L)'
;MKKEKTNLQKMSRMISLMLILAALPFGVLLLNKKVSQLRLVASSEDGPSVNVTTFDYDLSEASAHEFKKAFKYQVLKEASVLKTPQGPAMRLGLFLMKNAAGGKVFACEQYPTIDLLFAAEGIAFSGEIPQMILRVPCTVATDQRHIDTLPIPFSKILKSPVTQYEFTTQAENSREQGKVYFRHVVEFWPTEWTWTGVKFYAEDPGDTLQINGYEVISVLGEPLVIKATE
;
A
#
# COMPACT_ATOMS: atom_id res chain seq x y z
N MET A 1 41.89 -49.16 -23.30
CA MET A 1 42.56 -47.94 -23.81
C MET A 1 41.96 -46.71 -23.13
N LYS A 2 42.64 -46.12 -22.14
CA LYS A 2 42.23 -44.84 -21.52
C LYS A 2 42.71 -43.70 -22.42
N LYS A 3 41.78 -42.98 -23.06
CA LYS A 3 42.09 -41.77 -23.84
C LYS A 3 42.63 -40.70 -22.88
N GLU A 4 43.93 -40.44 -22.99
CA GLU A 4 44.62 -39.36 -22.30
C GLU A 4 44.03 -38.04 -22.80
N LYS A 5 43.16 -37.42 -21.99
CA LYS A 5 42.62 -36.09 -22.30
C LYS A 5 43.79 -35.10 -22.23
N THR A 6 44.21 -34.64 -23.40
CA THR A 6 45.29 -33.67 -23.57
C THR A 6 45.02 -32.45 -22.70
N ASN A 7 46.07 -31.94 -22.02
CA ASN A 7 45.98 -30.78 -21.13
C ASN A 7 45.33 -29.55 -21.81
N LEU A 8 45.40 -29.47 -23.14
CA LEU A 8 44.69 -28.52 -23.99
C LEU A 8 43.16 -28.49 -23.77
N GLN A 9 42.52 -29.66 -23.60
CA GLN A 9 41.07 -29.72 -23.41
C GLN A 9 40.65 -29.23 -22.02
N LYS A 10 41.50 -29.40 -21.01
CA LYS A 10 41.27 -28.88 -19.65
C LYS A 10 41.43 -27.36 -19.63
N MET A 11 42.45 -26.84 -20.32
CA MET A 11 42.71 -25.40 -20.39
C MET A 11 41.60 -24.66 -21.15
N SER A 12 41.12 -25.22 -22.26
CA SER A 12 39.98 -24.67 -23.01
C SER A 12 38.70 -24.57 -22.17
N ARG A 13 38.38 -25.60 -21.37
CA ARG A 13 37.22 -25.58 -20.49
C ARG A 13 37.35 -24.53 -19.38
N MET A 14 38.53 -24.37 -18.80
CA MET A 14 38.78 -23.40 -17.74
C MET A 14 38.64 -21.96 -18.25
N ILE A 15 39.16 -21.66 -19.45
CA ILE A 15 39.05 -20.34 -20.08
C ILE A 15 37.58 -20.04 -20.43
N SER A 16 36.85 -21.01 -20.98
CA SER A 16 35.42 -20.83 -21.29
C SER A 16 34.58 -20.53 -20.03
N LEU A 17 34.91 -21.16 -18.91
CA LEU A 17 34.17 -21.00 -17.65
C LEU A 17 34.45 -19.62 -17.02
N MET A 18 35.71 -19.16 -17.08
CA MET A 18 36.11 -17.81 -16.67
C MET A 18 35.43 -16.72 -17.52
N LEU A 19 35.34 -16.91 -18.85
CA LEU A 19 34.65 -15.97 -19.74
C LEU A 19 33.15 -15.86 -19.44
N ILE A 20 32.49 -16.99 -19.16
CA ILE A 20 31.05 -16.98 -18.79
C ILE A 20 30.84 -16.27 -17.45
N LEU A 21 31.69 -16.53 -16.44
CA LEU A 21 31.62 -15.86 -15.14
C LEU A 21 31.88 -14.35 -15.22
N ALA A 22 32.81 -13.93 -16.08
CA ALA A 22 33.09 -12.51 -16.31
C ALA A 22 31.96 -11.79 -17.09
N ALA A 23 31.21 -12.50 -17.94
CA ALA A 23 30.11 -11.93 -18.73
C ALA A 23 28.80 -11.76 -17.93
N LEU A 24 28.57 -12.56 -16.88
CA LEU A 24 27.36 -12.49 -16.04
C LEU A 24 27.08 -11.10 -15.43
N PRO A 25 28.03 -10.40 -14.78
CA PRO A 25 27.75 -9.08 -14.20
C PRO A 25 27.38 -8.03 -15.27
N PHE A 26 27.98 -8.12 -16.46
CA PHE A 26 27.62 -7.26 -17.60
C PHE A 26 26.21 -7.56 -18.12
N GLY A 27 25.83 -8.84 -18.20
CA GLY A 27 24.48 -9.26 -18.56
C GLY A 27 23.42 -8.73 -17.59
N VAL A 28 23.69 -8.82 -16.28
CA VAL A 28 22.80 -8.29 -15.23
C VAL A 28 22.68 -6.77 -15.31
N LEU A 29 23.78 -6.05 -15.54
CA LEU A 29 23.76 -4.58 -15.71
C LEU A 29 22.96 -4.14 -16.95
N LEU A 30 23.11 -4.84 -18.07
CA LEU A 30 22.34 -4.55 -19.29
C LEU A 30 20.85 -4.84 -19.11
N LEU A 31 20.50 -5.95 -18.45
CA LEU A 31 19.12 -6.27 -18.11
C LEU A 31 18.52 -5.23 -17.16
N ASN A 32 19.28 -4.78 -16.15
CA ASN A 32 18.81 -3.75 -15.23
C ASN A 32 18.56 -2.41 -15.95
N LYS A 33 19.44 -1.99 -16.87
CA LYS A 33 19.20 -0.81 -17.71
C LYS A 33 17.97 -0.93 -18.60
N LYS A 34 17.72 -2.11 -19.18
CA LYS A 34 16.55 -2.32 -20.05
C LYS A 34 15.25 -2.36 -19.25
N VAL A 35 15.27 -2.97 -18.06
CA VAL A 35 14.14 -2.99 -17.13
C VAL A 35 13.87 -1.60 -16.55
N SER A 36 14.90 -0.81 -16.24
CA SER A 36 14.72 0.58 -15.78
C SER A 36 14.16 1.47 -16.89
N GLN A 37 14.55 1.25 -18.15
CA GLN A 37 13.94 1.94 -19.29
C GLN A 37 12.48 1.53 -19.51
N LEU A 38 12.13 0.25 -19.36
CA LEU A 38 10.73 -0.18 -19.43
C LEU A 38 9.88 0.38 -18.28
N ARG A 39 10.46 0.56 -17.09
CA ARG A 39 9.82 1.30 -15.98
C ARG A 39 9.64 2.78 -16.32
N LEU A 40 10.60 3.40 -17.01
CA LEU A 40 10.50 4.79 -17.49
C LEU A 40 9.46 4.96 -18.60
N VAL A 41 9.30 4.00 -19.50
CA VAL A 41 8.26 4.03 -20.56
C VAL A 41 6.86 3.76 -20.00
N ALA A 42 6.74 3.07 -18.87
CA ALA A 42 5.48 3.07 -18.11
C ALA A 42 5.17 4.43 -17.43
N SER A 43 6.11 5.38 -17.45
CA SER A 43 6.03 6.70 -16.79
C SER A 43 6.29 7.91 -17.71
N SER A 44 6.42 7.76 -19.04
CA SER A 44 6.64 8.89 -19.97
C SER A 44 5.69 8.74 -21.16
N GLU A 45 4.56 9.47 -21.13
CA GLU A 45 4.36 10.75 -21.84
C GLU A 45 4.19 10.58 -23.36
N ASP A 46 3.00 10.10 -23.74
CA ASP A 46 2.32 10.48 -24.98
C ASP A 46 0.83 10.66 -24.64
N GLY A 47 0.51 11.87 -24.18
CA GLY A 47 -0.83 12.35 -23.82
C GLY A 47 -0.73 13.86 -23.64
N PRO A 48 -1.78 14.63 -23.96
CA PRO A 48 -1.69 16.09 -24.06
C PRO A 48 -1.18 16.66 -22.75
N SER A 49 -0.24 17.61 -22.85
CA SER A 49 0.36 18.34 -21.73
C SER A 49 -0.73 18.88 -20.81
N VAL A 50 -0.97 18.19 -19.69
CA VAL A 50 -1.71 18.73 -18.58
C VAL A 50 -0.82 19.82 -17.99
N ASN A 51 -1.23 21.07 -18.13
CA ASN A 51 -0.56 22.20 -17.50
C ASN A 51 -0.46 21.92 -15.99
N VAL A 52 0.75 21.56 -15.54
CA VAL A 52 1.10 21.33 -14.13
C VAL A 52 1.20 22.68 -13.43
N THR A 53 0.07 23.34 -13.27
CA THR A 53 -0.07 24.51 -12.40
C THR A 53 -1.48 24.47 -11.84
N THR A 54 -1.58 24.31 -10.52
CA THR A 54 -2.75 24.39 -9.63
C THR A 54 -3.48 23.07 -9.32
N PHE A 55 -3.13 22.52 -8.15
CA PHE A 55 -3.78 21.46 -7.36
C PHE A 55 -3.65 20.00 -7.86
N ASP A 56 -2.49 19.40 -7.55
CA ASP A 56 -2.16 17.97 -7.75
C ASP A 56 -3.22 17.00 -7.17
N TYR A 57 -4.02 17.40 -6.17
CA TYR A 57 -5.07 16.57 -5.58
C TYR A 57 -6.49 16.82 -6.12
N ASP A 58 -6.70 17.75 -7.06
CA ASP A 58 -8.03 18.01 -7.65
C ASP A 58 -8.30 17.08 -8.85
N LEU A 59 -9.19 16.11 -8.65
CA LEU A 59 -9.58 15.12 -9.67
C LEU A 59 -10.97 15.42 -10.26
N SER A 60 -11.53 16.59 -10.01
CA SER A 60 -12.89 16.97 -10.42
C SER A 60 -13.08 16.99 -11.94
N GLU A 61 -12.04 17.27 -12.72
CA GLU A 61 -12.11 17.29 -14.19
C GLU A 61 -11.63 15.99 -14.84
N ALA A 62 -11.19 15.01 -14.05
CA ALA A 62 -10.68 13.75 -14.58
C ALA A 62 -11.80 12.92 -15.23
N SER A 63 -11.53 12.34 -16.40
CA SER A 63 -12.44 11.33 -16.97
C SER A 63 -12.55 10.12 -16.05
N ALA A 64 -13.59 9.29 -16.19
CA ALA A 64 -13.80 8.13 -15.32
C ALA A 64 -12.60 7.15 -15.29
N HIS A 65 -11.88 7.02 -16.42
CA HIS A 65 -10.69 6.19 -16.50
C HIS A 65 -9.48 6.85 -15.82
N GLU A 66 -9.25 8.14 -16.06
CA GLU A 66 -8.16 8.90 -15.43
C GLU A 66 -8.37 9.02 -13.92
N PHE A 67 -9.60 9.25 -13.48
CA PHE A 67 -9.99 9.31 -12.08
C PHE A 67 -9.57 8.04 -11.35
N LYS A 68 -9.88 6.86 -11.92
CA LYS A 68 -9.52 5.55 -11.32
C LYS A 68 -8.03 5.36 -11.10
N LYS A 69 -7.18 5.94 -11.95
CA LYS A 69 -5.72 5.89 -11.79
C LYS A 69 -5.24 6.98 -10.84
N ALA A 70 -5.78 8.18 -10.99
CA ALA A 70 -5.38 9.35 -10.24
C ALA A 70 -5.74 9.23 -8.75
N PHE A 71 -6.95 8.76 -8.39
CA PHE A 71 -7.31 8.62 -6.98
C PHE A 71 -6.39 7.65 -6.25
N LYS A 72 -6.02 6.53 -6.90
CA LYS A 72 -5.09 5.55 -6.32
C LYS A 72 -3.75 6.20 -6.02
N TYR A 73 -3.21 6.92 -7.00
CA TYR A 73 -1.96 7.64 -6.83
C TYR A 73 -2.06 8.71 -5.74
N GLN A 74 -3.12 9.53 -5.73
CA GLN A 74 -3.30 10.60 -4.74
C GLN A 74 -3.42 10.08 -3.31
N VAL A 75 -4.19 9.00 -3.09
CA VAL A 75 -4.32 8.36 -1.78
C VAL A 75 -2.98 7.76 -1.31
N LEU A 76 -2.23 7.15 -2.24
CA LEU A 76 -1.01 6.40 -1.92
C LEU A 76 0.25 7.26 -1.85
N LYS A 77 0.39 8.35 -2.62
CA LYS A 77 1.64 9.12 -2.71
C LYS A 77 2.08 9.74 -1.36
N GLU A 78 1.12 10.01 -0.47
CA GLU A 78 1.35 10.53 0.89
C GLU A 78 1.08 9.47 1.97
N ALA A 79 0.86 8.21 1.57
CA ALA A 79 0.59 7.12 2.49
C ALA A 79 1.81 6.82 3.35
N SER A 80 1.65 6.92 4.67
CA SER A 80 2.74 6.72 5.62
C SER A 80 2.24 6.28 6.99
N VAL A 81 3.10 5.57 7.73
CA VAL A 81 2.83 5.18 9.11
C VAL A 81 3.32 6.29 10.04
N LEU A 82 2.40 6.89 10.79
CA LEU A 82 2.70 7.83 11.86
C LEU A 82 2.84 7.09 13.19
N LYS A 83 3.78 7.54 14.02
CA LYS A 83 3.88 7.09 15.41
C LYS A 83 3.17 8.12 16.29
N THR A 84 2.11 7.71 16.99
CA THR A 84 1.44 8.55 17.99
C THR A 84 1.62 7.94 19.38
N PRO A 85 1.41 8.71 20.46
CA PRO A 85 1.45 8.17 21.82
C PRO A 85 0.45 7.03 22.08
N GLN A 86 -0.68 7.02 21.35
CA GLN A 86 -1.75 6.01 21.48
C GLN A 86 -1.51 4.77 20.61
N GLY A 87 -0.54 4.82 19.71
CA GLY A 87 -0.20 3.73 18.79
C GLY A 87 0.18 4.25 17.39
N PRO A 88 0.54 3.34 16.48
CA PRO A 88 0.74 3.71 15.08
C PRO A 88 -0.59 4.10 14.43
N ALA A 89 -0.55 5.08 13.54
CA ALA A 89 -1.69 5.52 12.73
C ALA A 89 -1.30 5.53 11.25
N MET A 90 -2.26 5.35 10.36
CA MET A 90 -2.04 5.47 8.92
C MET A 90 -2.45 6.86 8.45
N ARG A 91 -1.53 7.58 7.81
CA ARG A 91 -1.83 8.80 7.04
C ARG A 91 -2.09 8.41 5.60
N LEU A 92 -3.11 9.02 5.00
CA LEU A 92 -3.46 8.88 3.58
C LEU A 92 -3.67 10.26 2.95
N GLY A 93 -3.38 10.37 1.64
CA GLY A 93 -3.69 11.57 0.88
C GLY A 93 -5.19 11.74 0.67
N LEU A 94 -5.63 13.00 0.66
CA LEU A 94 -6.99 13.43 0.31
C LEU A 94 -7.03 13.87 -1.16
N PHE A 95 -8.22 13.86 -1.76
CA PHE A 95 -8.44 14.39 -3.10
C PHE A 95 -9.82 15.05 -3.22
N LEU A 96 -9.97 15.93 -4.20
CA LEU A 96 -11.25 16.51 -4.60
C LEU A 96 -11.82 15.74 -5.79
N MET A 97 -13.15 15.67 -5.87
CA MET A 97 -13.87 15.05 -6.98
C MET A 97 -15.16 15.80 -7.28
N LYS A 98 -15.80 15.50 -8.41
CA LYS A 98 -17.18 15.95 -8.69
C LYS A 98 -18.16 14.99 -8.06
N ASN A 99 -19.12 15.53 -7.32
CA ASN A 99 -20.29 14.77 -6.89
C ASN A 99 -21.32 14.64 -8.05
N ALA A 100 -22.42 13.94 -7.80
CA ALA A 100 -23.49 13.76 -8.78
C ALA A 100 -24.14 15.07 -9.26
N ALA A 101 -24.08 16.14 -8.45
CA ALA A 101 -24.57 17.48 -8.81
C ALA A 101 -23.54 18.30 -9.61
N GLY A 102 -22.35 17.75 -9.90
CA GLY A 102 -21.26 18.43 -10.58
C GLY A 102 -20.47 19.40 -9.71
N GLY A 103 -20.78 19.48 -8.40
CA GLY A 103 -20.05 20.28 -7.42
C GLY A 103 -18.73 19.62 -7.04
N LYS A 104 -17.69 20.44 -6.81
CA LYS A 104 -16.40 19.97 -6.29
C LYS A 104 -16.51 19.74 -4.78
N VAL A 105 -16.21 18.52 -4.34
CA VAL A 105 -16.28 18.10 -2.94
C VAL A 105 -15.04 17.32 -2.56
N PHE A 106 -14.72 17.27 -1.27
CA PHE A 106 -13.69 16.33 -0.78
C PHE A 106 -14.19 14.90 -0.89
N ALA A 107 -13.25 13.96 -1.11
CA ALA A 107 -13.57 12.53 -1.16
C ALA A 107 -14.34 12.05 0.07
N CYS A 108 -14.02 12.57 1.25
CA CYS A 108 -14.71 12.20 2.50
C CYS A 108 -16.19 12.64 2.58
N GLU A 109 -16.61 13.64 1.80
CA GLU A 109 -18.02 14.02 1.72
C GLU A 109 -18.83 12.98 0.93
N GLN A 110 -18.24 12.39 -0.11
CA GLN A 110 -18.86 11.32 -0.90
C GLN A 110 -18.72 9.95 -0.22
N TYR A 111 -17.58 9.72 0.44
CA TYR A 111 -17.22 8.44 1.06
C TYR A 111 -16.96 8.62 2.56
N PRO A 112 -18.01 8.65 3.40
CA PRO A 112 -17.89 8.98 4.82
C PRO A 112 -17.18 7.92 5.66
N THR A 113 -16.94 6.71 5.13
CA THR A 113 -16.28 5.61 5.86
C THR A 113 -15.18 4.98 5.04
N ILE A 114 -14.06 4.65 5.68
CA ILE A 114 -12.95 3.91 5.10
C ILE A 114 -12.61 2.67 5.92
N ASP A 115 -12.30 1.57 5.24
CA ASP A 115 -11.67 0.38 5.82
C ASP A 115 -10.21 0.33 5.39
N LEU A 116 -9.29 0.38 6.34
CA LEU A 116 -7.88 0.07 6.13
C LEU A 116 -7.68 -1.43 6.39
N LEU A 117 -7.15 -2.13 5.41
CA LEU A 117 -7.00 -3.58 5.42
C LEU A 117 -5.55 -3.94 5.69
N PHE A 118 -5.33 -4.83 6.65
CA PHE A 118 -4.01 -5.35 6.99
C PHE A 118 -4.03 -6.86 7.06
N ALA A 119 -2.91 -7.47 6.71
CA ALA A 119 -2.67 -8.89 6.86
C ALA A 119 -1.47 -9.12 7.78
N ALA A 120 -1.54 -10.15 8.63
CA ALA A 120 -0.41 -10.54 9.46
C ALA A 120 0.75 -11.06 8.60
N GLU A 121 1.97 -10.69 8.96
CA GLU A 121 3.17 -11.15 8.26
C GLU A 121 3.65 -12.51 8.77
N GLY A 122 3.98 -13.42 7.85
CA GLY A 122 4.64 -14.70 8.16
C GLY A 122 3.80 -15.74 8.91
N ILE A 123 2.49 -15.52 9.10
CA ILE A 123 1.62 -16.40 9.88
C ILE A 123 0.37 -16.79 9.08
N ALA A 124 -0.01 -18.06 9.14
CA ALA A 124 -1.28 -18.56 8.65
C ALA A 124 -1.81 -19.65 9.60
N PHE A 125 -3.10 -19.63 9.89
CA PHE A 125 -3.79 -20.63 10.70
C PHE A 125 -4.80 -21.36 9.83
N SER A 126 -4.65 -22.69 9.73
CA SER A 126 -5.53 -23.52 8.89
C SER A 126 -5.61 -23.05 7.43
N GLY A 127 -4.53 -22.46 6.90
CA GLY A 127 -4.47 -21.93 5.54
C GLY A 127 -4.98 -20.49 5.39
N GLU A 128 -5.53 -19.89 6.43
CA GLU A 128 -6.02 -18.51 6.42
C GLU A 128 -5.03 -17.56 7.10
N ILE A 129 -4.77 -16.41 6.47
CA ILE A 129 -3.91 -15.36 7.02
C ILE A 129 -4.76 -14.48 7.95
N PRO A 130 -4.32 -14.22 9.20
CA PRO A 130 -5.00 -13.27 10.07
C PRO A 130 -5.14 -11.89 9.42
N GLN A 131 -6.33 -11.30 9.52
CA GLN A 131 -6.63 -9.99 8.96
C GLN A 131 -7.03 -9.02 10.06
N MET A 132 -6.58 -7.77 9.92
CA MET A 132 -7.02 -6.65 10.74
C MET A 132 -7.69 -5.63 9.82
N ILE A 133 -8.90 -5.22 10.17
CA ILE A 133 -9.69 -4.24 9.43
C ILE A 133 -9.91 -3.05 10.36
N LEU A 134 -9.31 -1.92 10.03
CA LEU A 134 -9.51 -0.66 10.75
C LEU A 134 -10.56 0.16 9.99
N ARG A 135 -11.79 0.15 10.49
CA ARG A 135 -12.92 0.94 9.98
C ARG A 135 -12.96 2.28 10.68
N VAL A 136 -12.79 3.36 9.94
CA VAL A 136 -12.76 4.72 10.50
C VAL A 136 -13.61 5.67 9.67
N PRO A 137 -14.18 6.72 10.27
CA PRO A 137 -14.81 7.78 9.49
C PRO A 137 -13.77 8.47 8.62
N CYS A 138 -14.16 8.84 7.40
CA CYS A 138 -13.37 9.69 6.54
C CYS A 138 -13.61 11.13 6.96
N THR A 139 -12.62 11.75 7.59
CA THR A 139 -12.67 13.17 7.92
C THR A 139 -11.47 13.88 7.30
N VAL A 140 -11.68 15.14 6.93
CA VAL A 140 -10.63 15.99 6.35
C VAL A 140 -9.74 16.48 7.49
N ALA A 141 -8.43 16.23 7.39
CA ALA A 141 -7.47 16.73 8.35
C ALA A 141 -7.38 18.27 8.31
N THR A 142 -6.79 18.87 9.34
CA THR A 142 -6.66 20.34 9.47
C THR A 142 -5.85 20.98 8.34
N ASP A 143 -4.96 20.23 7.69
CA ASP A 143 -4.18 20.69 6.54
C ASP A 143 -4.93 20.64 5.20
N GLN A 144 -6.16 20.08 5.18
CA GLN A 144 -7.00 19.90 4.00
C GLN A 144 -6.34 19.10 2.86
N ARG A 145 -5.27 18.36 3.16
CA ARG A 145 -4.51 17.54 2.20
C ARG A 145 -4.52 16.07 2.55
N HIS A 146 -4.78 15.74 3.80
CA HIS A 146 -4.83 14.36 4.26
C HIS A 146 -6.20 14.00 4.81
N ILE A 147 -6.46 12.70 4.82
CA ILE A 147 -7.53 12.12 5.63
C ILE A 147 -7.02 12.08 7.08
N ASP A 148 -7.87 12.49 8.03
CA ASP A 148 -7.55 12.41 9.45
C ASP A 148 -7.27 10.96 9.87
N THR A 149 -6.41 10.79 10.86
CA THR A 149 -5.84 9.48 11.18
C THR A 149 -6.29 9.03 12.55
N LEU A 150 -6.73 7.79 12.69
CA LEU A 150 -6.99 7.19 14.00
C LEU A 150 -5.89 6.19 14.37
N PRO A 151 -5.35 6.26 15.61
CA PRO A 151 -4.31 5.36 16.05
C PRO A 151 -4.86 3.94 16.25
N ILE A 152 -4.03 2.91 16.06
CA ILE A 152 -4.37 1.53 16.38
C ILE A 152 -4.01 1.27 17.84
N PRO A 153 -4.95 0.91 18.72
CA PRO A 153 -4.71 0.80 20.17
C PRO A 153 -4.05 -0.54 20.51
N PHE A 154 -2.85 -0.82 19.99
CA PHE A 154 -2.16 -2.10 20.19
C PHE A 154 -1.92 -2.44 21.66
N SER A 155 -1.62 -1.45 22.50
CA SER A 155 -1.47 -1.64 23.93
C SER A 155 -2.72 -2.24 24.59
N LYS A 156 -3.92 -1.89 24.11
CA LYS A 156 -5.20 -2.48 24.54
C LYS A 156 -5.44 -3.85 23.91
N ILE A 157 -5.18 -3.98 22.61
CA ILE A 157 -5.38 -5.22 21.85
C ILE A 157 -4.52 -6.35 22.42
N LEU A 158 -3.21 -6.12 22.57
CA LEU A 158 -2.23 -7.11 23.05
C LEU A 158 -2.53 -7.60 24.47
N LYS A 159 -3.14 -6.76 25.32
CA LYS A 159 -3.56 -7.10 26.69
C LYS A 159 -4.92 -7.80 26.75
N SER A 160 -5.66 -7.83 25.65
CA SER A 160 -6.99 -8.43 25.59
C SER A 160 -6.92 -9.90 25.16
N PRO A 161 -7.87 -10.75 25.56
CA PRO A 161 -7.92 -12.13 25.11
C PRO A 161 -8.18 -12.19 23.60
N VAL A 162 -7.59 -13.16 22.90
CA VAL A 162 -7.75 -13.36 21.45
C VAL A 162 -9.18 -13.66 21.01
N THR A 163 -10.08 -13.97 21.95
CA THR A 163 -11.53 -14.11 21.72
C THR A 163 -12.25 -12.78 21.54
N GLN A 164 -11.61 -11.65 21.85
CA GLN A 164 -12.16 -10.32 21.63
C GLN A 164 -11.70 -9.79 20.27
N TYR A 165 -12.57 -9.88 19.27
CA TYR A 165 -12.22 -9.52 17.88
C TYR A 165 -12.54 -8.06 17.51
N GLU A 166 -13.10 -7.27 18.43
CA GLU A 166 -13.51 -5.89 18.18
C GLU A 166 -12.96 -4.92 19.23
N PHE A 167 -12.45 -3.78 18.75
CA PHE A 167 -11.91 -2.71 19.58
C PHE A 167 -12.31 -1.34 19.05
N THR A 168 -12.72 -0.44 19.93
CA THR A 168 -12.91 0.98 19.58
C THR A 168 -11.57 1.70 19.61
N THR A 169 -11.38 2.63 18.67
CA THR A 169 -10.27 3.58 18.66
C THR A 169 -10.77 5.02 18.51
N GLN A 170 -10.04 5.97 19.08
CA GLN A 170 -10.33 7.40 19.05
C GLN A 170 -9.01 8.17 19.17
N ALA A 171 -8.85 9.23 18.39
CA ALA A 171 -7.73 10.16 18.56
C ALA A 171 -8.00 11.10 19.75
N GLU A 172 -6.97 11.51 20.49
CA GLU A 172 -7.07 12.24 21.77
C GLU A 172 -7.95 13.49 21.71
N ASN A 173 -7.97 14.18 20.56
CA ASN A 173 -8.73 15.41 20.35
C ASN A 173 -9.86 15.27 19.33
N SER A 174 -10.16 14.04 18.90
CA SER A 174 -11.22 13.80 17.92
C SER A 174 -12.48 13.31 18.62
N ARG A 175 -13.65 13.78 18.17
CA ARG A 175 -14.95 13.21 18.57
C ARG A 175 -15.29 11.94 17.80
N GLU A 176 -14.58 11.71 16.71
CA GLU A 176 -14.79 10.58 15.83
C GLU A 176 -14.23 9.30 16.45
N GLN A 177 -14.97 8.20 16.28
CA GLN A 177 -14.57 6.88 16.75
C GLN A 177 -14.48 5.90 15.59
N GLY A 178 -13.40 5.13 15.59
CA GLY A 178 -13.18 4.02 14.68
C GLY A 178 -13.37 2.69 15.38
N LYS A 179 -13.42 1.62 14.59
CA LYS A 179 -13.46 0.23 15.06
C LYS A 179 -12.36 -0.58 14.39
N VAL A 180 -11.70 -1.42 15.16
CA VAL A 180 -10.72 -2.40 14.70
C VAL A 180 -11.38 -3.77 14.81
N TYR A 181 -11.39 -4.50 13.71
CA TYR A 181 -11.91 -5.86 13.62
C TYR A 181 -10.77 -6.82 13.29
N PHE A 182 -10.81 -8.00 13.89
CA PHE A 182 -9.88 -9.08 13.58
C PHE A 182 -10.60 -10.28 12.98
N ARG A 183 -9.97 -10.92 12.00
CA ARG A 183 -10.44 -12.17 11.40
C ARG A 183 -9.31 -13.19 11.41
N HIS A 184 -9.68 -14.46 11.59
CA HIS A 184 -8.76 -15.59 11.56
C HIS A 184 -7.62 -15.49 12.59
N VAL A 185 -7.85 -14.82 13.72
CA VAL A 185 -6.95 -14.84 14.88
C VAL A 185 -7.41 -15.96 15.80
N VAL A 186 -6.49 -16.85 16.21
CA VAL A 186 -6.84 -18.07 16.97
C VAL A 186 -6.10 -18.14 18.31
N GLU A 187 -4.77 -18.05 18.29
CA GLU A 187 -3.95 -18.37 19.48
C GLU A 187 -3.23 -17.16 20.09
N PHE A 188 -2.73 -16.25 19.26
CA PHE A 188 -2.00 -15.06 19.71
C PHE A 188 -2.23 -13.89 18.76
N TRP A 189 -2.03 -12.68 19.26
CA TRP A 189 -2.07 -11.46 18.45
C TRP A 189 -0.80 -11.35 17.59
N PRO A 190 -0.91 -11.26 16.25
CA PRO A 190 0.24 -10.98 15.39
C PRO A 190 0.93 -9.66 15.76
N THR A 191 2.26 -9.65 15.70
CA THR A 191 3.09 -8.48 16.04
C THR A 191 3.44 -7.63 14.84
N GLU A 192 3.30 -8.15 13.61
CA GLU A 192 3.62 -7.43 12.38
C GLU A 192 2.44 -7.51 11.40
N TRP A 193 2.02 -6.35 10.91
CA TRP A 193 0.85 -6.17 10.07
C TRP A 193 1.24 -5.41 8.81
N THR A 194 1.14 -6.08 7.67
CA THR A 194 1.35 -5.45 6.36
C THR A 194 0.05 -4.80 5.89
N TRP A 195 0.12 -3.55 5.44
CA TRP A 195 -1.00 -2.86 4.82
C TRP A 195 -1.30 -3.45 3.44
N THR A 196 -2.51 -3.96 3.25
CA THR A 196 -2.94 -4.69 2.04
C THR A 196 -4.03 -3.98 1.25
N GLY A 197 -4.46 -2.79 1.68
CA GLY A 197 -5.38 -1.98 0.90
C GLY A 197 -6.25 -1.04 1.71
N VAL A 198 -7.06 -0.28 0.99
CA VAL A 198 -8.07 0.61 1.55
C VAL A 198 -9.34 0.52 0.72
N LYS A 199 -10.48 0.58 1.40
CA LYS A 199 -11.79 0.62 0.76
C LYS A 199 -12.60 1.79 1.31
N PHE A 200 -13.07 2.64 0.41
CA PHE A 200 -13.94 3.78 0.67
C PHE A 200 -15.38 3.36 0.41
N TYR A 201 -16.28 3.74 1.32
CA TYR A 201 -17.71 3.41 1.25
C TYR A 201 -18.53 4.70 1.17
N ALA A 202 -19.34 4.80 0.12
CA ALA A 202 -20.36 5.84 0.03
C ALA A 202 -21.57 5.46 0.90
N GLU A 203 -22.57 6.35 0.96
CA GLU A 203 -23.86 6.02 1.58
C GLU A 203 -24.60 4.92 0.81
N ASP A 204 -24.47 4.90 -0.52
CA ASP A 204 -24.93 3.80 -1.37
C ASP A 204 -23.94 2.61 -1.28
N PRO A 205 -24.36 1.43 -0.79
CA PRO A 205 -23.49 0.26 -0.67
C PRO A 205 -22.84 -0.20 -1.98
N GLY A 206 -23.43 0.16 -3.13
CA GLY A 206 -22.90 -0.17 -4.45
C GLY A 206 -21.74 0.73 -4.90
N ASP A 207 -21.62 1.94 -4.36
CA ASP A 207 -20.59 2.91 -4.71
C ASP A 207 -19.41 2.81 -3.73
N THR A 208 -18.35 2.14 -4.18
CA THR A 208 -17.12 1.99 -3.39
C THR A 208 -15.90 2.23 -4.25
N LEU A 209 -14.87 2.84 -3.65
CA LEU A 209 -13.54 2.91 -4.23
C LEU A 209 -12.63 1.96 -3.46
N GLN A 210 -11.81 1.20 -4.17
CA GLN A 210 -10.91 0.24 -3.54
C GLN A 210 -9.51 0.33 -4.13
N ILE A 211 -8.54 0.23 -3.24
CA ILE A 211 -7.13 0.02 -3.53
C ILE A 211 -6.74 -1.31 -2.89
N ASN A 212 -6.23 -2.26 -3.69
CA ASN A 212 -5.78 -3.55 -3.22
C ASN A 212 -4.25 -3.59 -2.97
N GLY A 213 -3.76 -4.69 -2.41
CA GLY A 213 -2.36 -4.81 -1.99
C GLY A 213 -1.36 -4.73 -3.14
N TYR A 214 -1.73 -5.24 -4.32
CA TYR A 214 -0.88 -5.11 -5.52
C TYR A 214 -0.74 -3.65 -5.94
N GLU A 215 -1.83 -2.89 -5.85
CA GLU A 215 -1.84 -1.47 -6.17
C GLU A 215 -1.03 -0.66 -5.17
N VAL A 216 -1.16 -0.95 -3.87
CA VAL A 216 -0.33 -0.36 -2.80
C VAL A 216 1.15 -0.55 -3.12
N ILE A 217 1.59 -1.79 -3.35
CA ILE A 217 2.98 -2.12 -3.64
C ILE A 217 3.45 -1.49 -4.96
N SER A 218 2.58 -1.44 -5.98
CA SER A 218 2.94 -0.88 -7.29
C SER A 218 3.25 0.61 -7.24
N VAL A 219 2.62 1.36 -6.33
CA VAL A 219 2.82 2.82 -6.19
C VAL A 219 3.90 3.13 -5.16
N LEU A 220 3.91 2.44 -4.03
CA LEU A 220 4.87 2.70 -2.95
C LEU A 220 6.25 2.07 -3.20
N GLY A 221 6.32 1.01 -4.01
CA GLY A 221 7.55 0.27 -4.28
C GLY A 221 7.93 -0.76 -3.19
N GLU A 222 7.41 -0.60 -1.97
CA GLU A 222 7.62 -1.51 -0.85
C GLU A 222 6.35 -1.64 0.03
N PRO A 223 6.17 -2.75 0.75
CA PRO A 223 5.05 -2.91 1.67
C PRO A 223 5.19 -2.01 2.90
N LEU A 224 4.11 -1.35 3.30
CA LEU A 224 4.04 -0.64 4.59
C LEU A 224 3.71 -1.63 5.70
N VAL A 225 4.62 -1.78 6.65
CA VAL A 225 4.48 -2.68 7.79
C VAL A 225 4.31 -1.89 9.07
N ILE A 226 3.31 -2.26 9.87
CA ILE A 226 3.06 -1.74 11.20
C ILE A 226 3.43 -2.82 12.22
N LYS A 227 4.23 -2.44 13.21
CA LYS A 227 4.57 -3.30 14.34
C LYS A 227 3.66 -3.01 15.52
N ALA A 228 3.02 -4.04 16.06
CA ALA A 228 2.27 -3.96 17.30
C ALA A 228 3.27 -3.89 18.47
N THR A 229 3.26 -2.78 19.18
CA THR A 229 4.07 -2.55 20.38
C THR A 229 3.15 -2.25 21.56
N GLU A 230 3.55 -2.69 22.75
CA GLU A 230 2.85 -2.36 24.00
C GLU A 230 2.95 -0.89 24.41
#